data_AF-A0A1Q8UIJ8-F1
#
_entry.id   AF-A0A1Q8UIJ8-F1
#
_cell.length_a   1.000
_cell.length_b   1.000
_cell.length_c   1.000
_cell.angle_alpha   90.00
_cell.angle_beta   90.00
_cell.angle_gamma   90.00
#
_symmetry.space_group_name_H-M   'P 1'
#
loop_
_entity.id
_entity.type
_entity.pdbx_description
1 polymer ?
#
loop_
_entity_poly.entity_id
_entity_poly.type
_entity_poly.pdbx_seq_one_letter_code
_entity_poly.pdbx_strand_id
1 'polypeptide(L)'
;MTLIALDLADHRRRVLNRLVAETESEAGAEVMVGIALGRSLFDGTTSRPRHLSVMPSFPGDLLDPAQTGGDVLVQIAGRSAERIEAAAERISGAAPADWVPRWRISGERRPSATGGRGDLATNPFHFVEGFGNPETERESYDRAIVSDADDEPPWAVGGSYQVVRIIRMATELWDRDSVAEQERIIGRKRDGRWLDGAPRDEPPNFAADPQGRVTPLDSHVRLAAPDRRNPPKIVRRSYGYSRGADEKGMIFSCFQRDPVQGFEAVQKRLAGESMASYLLTVGGGYFFVPPRGDEWTGALSG
;
A
#
# COMPACT_ATOMS: atom_id res chain seq x y z
N MET A 1 0.94 12.72 -1.51
CA MET A 1 -0.22 11.82 -1.66
C MET A 1 -1.01 11.91 -0.38
N THR A 2 -2.33 11.90 -0.46
CA THR A 2 -3.22 11.87 0.70
C THR A 2 -4.23 10.75 0.51
N LEU A 3 -4.42 9.95 1.56
CA LEU A 3 -5.50 8.98 1.68
C LEU A 3 -6.55 9.53 2.62
N ILE A 4 -7.82 9.40 2.24
CA ILE A 4 -8.98 9.73 3.08
C ILE A 4 -9.89 8.51 3.07
N ALA A 5 -10.08 7.87 4.22
CA ALA A 5 -11.15 6.91 4.38
C ALA A 5 -12.42 7.63 4.84
N LEU A 6 -13.53 7.32 4.18
CA LEU A 6 -14.84 7.92 4.40
C LEU A 6 -15.80 6.84 4.90
N ASP A 7 -16.65 7.20 5.85
CA ASP A 7 -17.87 6.46 6.15
C ASP A 7 -19.03 7.14 5.43
N LEU A 8 -19.84 6.34 4.72
CA LEU A 8 -20.97 6.86 3.96
C LEU A 8 -22.23 6.84 4.81
N ALA A 9 -23.06 7.85 4.65
CA ALA A 9 -24.41 7.87 5.20
C ALA A 9 -25.30 6.80 4.56
N ASP A 10 -26.53 6.68 5.05
CA ASP A 10 -27.57 5.86 4.44
C ASP A 10 -27.82 6.24 2.97
N HIS A 11 -28.53 5.39 2.23
CA HIS A 11 -28.69 5.52 0.77
C HIS A 11 -27.36 5.48 0.01
N ARG A 12 -26.48 4.58 0.44
CA ARG A 12 -25.09 4.40 -0.02
C ARG A 12 -24.88 4.50 -1.52
N ARG A 13 -25.79 3.99 -2.35
CA ARG A 13 -25.69 4.13 -3.82
C ARG A 13 -25.70 5.58 -4.29
N ARG A 14 -26.68 6.38 -3.85
CA ARG A 14 -26.79 7.80 -4.24
C ARG A 14 -25.56 8.57 -3.78
N VAL A 15 -25.16 8.32 -2.53
CA VAL A 15 -23.98 8.90 -1.89
C VAL A 15 -22.71 8.55 -2.68
N LEU A 16 -22.53 7.27 -3.03
CA LEU A 16 -21.37 6.79 -3.77
C LEU A 16 -21.29 7.40 -5.17
N ASN A 17 -22.40 7.45 -5.91
CA ASN A 17 -22.43 8.09 -7.23
C ASN A 17 -22.07 9.57 -7.16
N ARG A 18 -22.56 10.27 -6.13
CA ARG A 18 -22.17 11.66 -5.88
C ARG A 18 -20.67 11.75 -5.59
N LEU A 19 -20.14 10.91 -4.71
CA LEU A 19 -18.72 10.90 -4.37
C LEU A 19 -17.84 10.63 -5.60
N VAL A 20 -18.21 9.68 -6.46
CA VAL A 20 -17.52 9.43 -7.74
C VAL A 20 -17.48 10.69 -8.58
N ALA A 21 -18.63 11.35 -8.78
CA ALA A 21 -18.70 12.60 -9.55
C ALA A 21 -17.83 13.73 -8.93
N GLU A 22 -17.83 13.89 -7.60
CA GLU A 22 -16.96 14.86 -6.92
C GLU A 22 -15.47 14.52 -7.18
N THR A 23 -15.06 13.26 -7.01
CA THR A 23 -13.66 12.85 -7.25
C THR A 23 -13.22 13.02 -8.70
N GLU A 24 -14.10 12.77 -9.66
CA GLU A 24 -13.83 12.98 -11.09
C GLU A 24 -13.68 14.46 -11.42
N SER A 25 -14.50 15.32 -10.81
CA SER A 25 -14.42 16.77 -11.00
C SER A 25 -13.12 17.38 -10.45
N GLU A 26 -12.55 16.75 -9.43
CA GLU A 26 -11.28 17.15 -8.81
C GLU A 26 -10.05 16.60 -9.54
N ALA A 27 -10.20 15.52 -10.30
CA ALA A 27 -9.11 14.92 -11.06
C ALA A 27 -8.70 15.81 -12.24
N GLY A 28 -7.39 15.96 -12.45
CA GLY A 28 -6.88 16.81 -13.53
C GLY A 28 -5.37 16.72 -13.73
N ALA A 29 -4.80 17.73 -14.40
CA ALA A 29 -3.38 17.74 -14.75
C ALA A 29 -2.44 17.81 -13.53
N GLU A 30 -2.89 18.41 -12.41
CA GLU A 30 -2.06 18.63 -11.21
C GLU A 30 -2.20 17.50 -10.18
N VAL A 31 -3.37 16.86 -10.12
CA VAL A 31 -3.70 15.79 -9.16
C VAL A 31 -4.49 14.67 -9.83
N MET A 32 -4.11 13.44 -9.50
CA MET A 32 -4.87 12.23 -9.79
C MET A 32 -5.69 11.87 -8.56
N VAL A 33 -6.96 11.55 -8.76
CA VAL A 33 -7.87 11.07 -7.72
C VAL A 33 -8.31 9.66 -8.09
N GLY A 34 -8.30 8.76 -7.11
CA GLY A 34 -8.80 7.39 -7.25
C GLY A 34 -9.67 7.00 -6.08
N ILE A 35 -10.61 6.09 -6.32
CA ILE A 35 -11.52 5.52 -5.33
C ILE A 35 -11.20 4.04 -5.15
N ALA A 36 -11.31 3.55 -3.92
CA ALA A 36 -11.34 2.14 -3.61
C ALA A 36 -12.44 1.84 -2.58
N LEU A 37 -13.05 0.66 -2.68
CA LEU A 37 -14.25 0.28 -1.96
C LEU A 37 -13.90 -0.60 -0.76
N GLY A 38 -14.38 -0.25 0.42
CA GLY A 38 -14.23 -1.06 1.63
C GLY A 38 -15.24 -2.19 1.70
N ARG A 39 -14.94 -3.24 2.49
CA ARG A 39 -15.81 -4.42 2.66
C ARG A 39 -17.22 -4.05 3.13
N SER A 40 -17.35 -3.06 4.01
CA SER A 40 -18.63 -2.68 4.64
C SER A 40 -19.67 -2.19 3.63
N LEU A 41 -19.28 -1.69 2.45
CA LEU A 41 -20.22 -1.35 1.38
C LEU A 41 -21.00 -2.54 0.83
N PHE A 42 -20.49 -3.75 1.05
CA PHE A 42 -21.06 -4.99 0.52
C PHE A 42 -21.78 -5.82 1.59
N ASP A 43 -22.02 -5.26 2.78
CA ASP A 43 -22.77 -5.95 3.82
C ASP A 43 -24.21 -6.21 3.33
N GLY A 44 -24.59 -7.49 3.27
CA GLY A 44 -25.90 -7.91 2.76
C GLY A 44 -25.97 -8.13 1.24
N THR A 45 -24.87 -7.95 0.49
CA THR A 45 -24.85 -8.14 -0.96
C THR A 45 -24.03 -9.38 -1.38
N THR A 46 -24.35 -9.95 -2.54
CA THR A 46 -23.56 -11.05 -3.15
C THR A 46 -22.54 -10.55 -4.18
N SER A 47 -22.46 -9.24 -4.42
CA SER A 47 -21.59 -8.63 -5.43
C SER A 47 -20.18 -8.27 -4.91
N ARG A 48 -19.87 -8.61 -3.66
CA ARG A 48 -18.57 -8.38 -3.04
C ARG A 48 -17.45 -9.09 -3.81
N PRO A 49 -16.32 -8.42 -4.11
CA PRO A 49 -15.12 -9.09 -4.60
C PRO A 49 -14.70 -10.18 -3.61
N ARG A 50 -14.42 -11.38 -4.11
CA ARG A 50 -14.35 -12.63 -3.35
C ARG A 50 -13.40 -12.52 -2.15
N HIS A 51 -12.24 -11.91 -2.38
CA HIS A 51 -11.17 -11.77 -1.41
C HIS A 51 -11.22 -10.46 -0.60
N LEU A 52 -12.25 -9.62 -0.77
CA LEU A 52 -12.37 -8.34 -0.04
C LEU A 52 -12.88 -8.59 1.39
N SER A 53 -11.97 -8.74 2.34
CA SER A 53 -12.27 -8.95 3.75
C SER A 53 -12.06 -7.67 4.58
N VAL A 54 -12.48 -7.70 5.84
CA VAL A 54 -11.92 -6.78 6.85
C VAL A 54 -10.44 -7.14 7.01
N MET A 55 -9.57 -6.13 7.09
CA MET A 55 -8.14 -6.35 7.28
C MET A 55 -7.89 -7.21 8.54
N PRO A 56 -7.29 -8.40 8.41
CA PRO A 56 -6.95 -9.21 9.56
C PRO A 56 -5.81 -8.56 10.35
N SER A 57 -5.68 -8.95 11.62
CA SER A 57 -4.54 -8.57 12.46
C SER A 57 -3.37 -9.53 12.21
N PHE A 58 -2.16 -8.97 12.20
CA PHE A 58 -0.90 -9.70 12.13
C PHE A 58 -0.05 -9.45 13.39
N PRO A 59 0.96 -10.28 13.67
CA PRO A 59 1.93 -9.97 14.72
C PRO A 59 2.57 -8.59 14.50
N GLY A 60 2.67 -7.79 15.56
CA GLY A 60 3.16 -6.40 15.48
C GLY A 60 2.06 -5.36 15.20
N ASP A 61 0.80 -5.76 15.20
CA ASP A 61 -0.33 -4.85 15.03
C ASP A 61 -0.88 -4.35 16.36
N LEU A 62 -1.14 -3.05 16.41
CA LEU A 62 -1.99 -2.40 17.41
C LEU A 62 -2.97 -1.49 16.68
N LEU A 63 -3.91 -2.12 15.98
CA LEU A 63 -4.84 -1.42 15.09
C LEU A 63 -5.79 -0.54 15.89
N ASP A 64 -5.74 0.76 15.63
CA ASP A 64 -6.70 1.74 16.11
C ASP A 64 -7.95 1.67 15.21
N PRO A 65 -9.14 1.34 15.75
CA PRO A 65 -10.38 1.30 14.98
C PRO A 65 -10.75 2.63 14.30
N ALA A 66 -10.29 3.77 14.84
CA ALA A 66 -10.49 5.08 14.23
C ALA A 66 -9.61 5.28 12.99
N GLN A 67 -8.49 4.57 12.89
CA GLN A 67 -7.55 4.63 11.77
C GLN A 67 -7.62 3.38 10.86
N THR A 68 -8.67 2.57 11.01
CA THR A 68 -8.81 1.30 10.31
C THR A 68 -10.14 1.21 9.56
N GLY A 69 -10.09 0.68 8.33
CA GLY A 69 -11.27 0.46 7.49
C GLY A 69 -11.81 1.75 6.88
N GLY A 70 -13.13 1.82 6.74
CA GLY A 70 -13.86 2.86 6.01
C GLY A 70 -14.66 2.25 4.85
N ASP A 71 -15.79 2.85 4.53
CA ASP A 71 -16.64 2.43 3.41
C ASP A 71 -15.96 2.71 2.06
N VAL A 72 -15.31 3.87 1.92
CA VAL A 72 -14.57 4.26 0.72
C VAL A 72 -13.21 4.81 1.09
N LEU A 73 -12.18 4.44 0.35
CA LEU A 73 -10.87 5.09 0.37
C LEU A 73 -10.71 5.98 -0.86
N VAL A 74 -10.46 7.26 -0.64
CA VAL A 74 -10.07 8.20 -1.68
C VAL A 74 -8.57 8.41 -1.62
N GLN A 75 -7.87 8.18 -2.74
CA GLN A 75 -6.45 8.44 -2.89
C GLN A 75 -6.23 9.64 -3.81
N ILE A 76 -5.53 10.65 -3.30
CA ILE A 76 -5.19 11.87 -4.05
C ILE A 76 -3.67 11.93 -4.18
N ALA A 77 -3.16 11.95 -5.40
CA ALA A 77 -1.73 11.97 -5.68
C ALA A 77 -1.38 13.04 -6.71
N GLY A 78 -0.34 13.82 -6.45
CA GLY A 78 0.14 14.87 -7.34
C GLY A 78 1.57 15.27 -7.00
N ARG A 79 2.07 16.31 -7.64
CA ARG A 79 3.43 16.85 -7.40
C ARG A 79 3.46 18.04 -6.44
N SER A 80 2.34 18.76 -6.25
CA SER A 80 2.21 19.84 -5.27
C SER A 80 1.44 19.35 -4.05
N ALA A 81 2.04 19.49 -2.87
CA ALA A 81 1.37 19.19 -1.61
C ALA A 81 0.14 20.09 -1.40
N GLU A 82 0.23 21.36 -1.78
CA GLU A 82 -0.87 22.33 -1.63
C GLU A 82 -2.07 21.95 -2.49
N ARG A 83 -1.83 21.49 -3.73
CA ARG A 83 -2.91 21.04 -4.63
C ARG A 83 -3.59 19.77 -4.12
N ILE A 84 -2.81 18.82 -3.63
CA ILE A 84 -3.32 17.59 -3.02
C ILE A 84 -4.18 17.93 -1.80
N GLU A 85 -3.68 18.79 -0.93
CA GLU A 85 -4.37 19.22 0.29
C GLU A 85 -5.68 19.94 -0.04
N ALA A 86 -5.66 20.86 -1.01
CA ALA A 86 -6.85 21.58 -1.42
C ALA A 86 -7.93 20.66 -2.02
N ALA A 87 -7.55 19.66 -2.82
CA ALA A 87 -8.49 18.66 -3.34
C ALA A 87 -9.06 17.78 -2.22
N ALA A 88 -8.22 17.39 -1.24
CA ALA A 88 -8.63 16.61 -0.09
C ALA A 88 -9.66 17.35 0.79
N GLU A 89 -9.45 18.65 1.03
CA GLU A 89 -10.42 19.50 1.73
C GLU A 89 -11.74 19.63 0.97
N ARG A 90 -11.69 19.85 -0.36
CA ARG A 90 -12.91 19.96 -1.19
C ARG A 90 -13.73 18.67 -1.16
N ILE A 91 -13.10 17.51 -1.38
CA ILE A 91 -13.78 16.21 -1.35
C ILE A 91 -14.36 15.94 0.04
N SER A 92 -13.59 16.19 1.11
CA SER A 92 -14.04 15.97 2.49
C SER A 92 -15.23 16.84 2.86
N GLY A 93 -15.26 18.09 2.38
CA GLY A 93 -16.29 19.09 2.71
C GLY A 93 -17.47 19.19 1.74
N ALA A 94 -17.45 18.51 0.60
CA ALA A 94 -18.45 18.70 -0.46
C ALA A 94 -19.87 18.24 -0.07
N ALA A 95 -20.00 17.21 0.77
CA ALA A 95 -21.29 16.70 1.20
C ALA A 95 -21.27 16.11 2.64
N PRO A 96 -21.17 16.95 3.69
CA PRO A 96 -21.05 16.47 5.07
C PRO A 96 -22.26 15.67 5.58
N ALA A 97 -23.41 15.76 4.91
CA ALA A 97 -24.60 14.96 5.19
C ALA A 97 -24.57 13.57 4.51
N ASP A 98 -23.74 13.39 3.49
CA ASP A 98 -23.63 12.17 2.69
C ASP A 98 -22.40 11.33 3.11
N TRP A 99 -21.30 11.94 3.55
CA TRP A 99 -20.12 11.22 4.07
C TRP A 99 -19.36 12.00 5.14
N VAL A 100 -18.61 11.26 5.96
CA VAL A 100 -17.72 11.81 6.99
C VAL A 100 -16.33 11.16 6.92
N PRO A 101 -15.24 11.94 7.03
CA PRO A 101 -13.90 11.38 7.13
C PRO A 101 -13.72 10.54 8.40
N ARG A 102 -13.40 9.27 8.21
CA ARG A 102 -13.04 8.33 9.28
C ARG A 102 -11.60 8.56 9.73
N TRP A 103 -10.69 8.56 8.76
CA TRP A 103 -9.29 8.88 8.97
C TRP A 103 -8.67 9.46 7.71
N ARG A 104 -7.59 10.21 7.90
CA ARG A 104 -6.81 10.81 6.82
C ARG A 104 -5.33 10.73 7.12
N ILE A 105 -4.53 10.48 6.10
CA ILE A 105 -3.08 10.48 6.21
C ILE A 105 -2.43 10.97 4.92
N SER A 106 -1.47 11.88 5.07
CA SER A 106 -0.68 12.43 3.98
C SER A 106 0.74 11.90 4.05
N GLY A 107 1.29 11.55 2.90
CA GLY A 107 2.66 11.05 2.78
C GLY A 107 3.33 11.48 1.49
N GLU A 108 4.64 11.32 1.46
CA GLU A 108 5.53 11.73 0.38
C GLU A 108 6.43 10.58 -0.09
N ARG A 109 6.85 10.66 -1.35
CA ARG A 109 7.92 9.81 -1.89
C ARG A 109 9.09 10.71 -2.21
N ARG A 110 10.15 10.62 -1.42
CA ARG A 110 11.40 11.35 -1.66
C ARG A 110 12.19 10.60 -2.72
N PRO A 111 12.47 11.21 -3.89
CA PRO A 111 13.28 10.55 -4.92
C PRO A 111 14.63 10.12 -4.36
N SER A 112 15.08 8.92 -4.69
CA SER A 112 16.43 8.50 -4.31
C SER A 112 17.49 9.23 -5.14
N ALA A 113 18.58 9.65 -4.50
CA ALA A 113 19.75 10.19 -5.18
C ALA A 113 20.59 9.11 -5.89
N THR A 114 20.31 7.83 -5.62
CA THR A 114 20.97 6.72 -6.32
C THR A 114 20.47 6.68 -7.76
N GLY A 115 21.29 7.12 -8.72
CA GLY A 115 20.95 7.07 -10.16
C GLY A 115 20.49 5.67 -10.57
N GLY A 116 19.51 5.56 -11.47
CA GLY A 116 18.84 4.30 -11.81
C GLY A 116 17.37 4.50 -12.22
N ARG A 117 16.50 3.52 -11.92
CA ARG A 117 15.06 3.58 -12.21
C ARG A 117 14.42 4.82 -11.56
N GLY A 118 13.63 5.57 -12.33
CA GLY A 118 13.02 6.83 -11.90
C GLY A 118 11.92 6.72 -10.83
N ASP A 119 11.56 5.51 -10.39
CA ASP A 119 10.53 5.23 -9.39
C ASP A 119 11.08 4.91 -7.99
N LEU A 120 12.41 4.82 -7.83
CA LEU A 120 13.06 4.56 -6.55
C LEU A 120 12.94 5.75 -5.60
N ALA A 121 12.70 5.45 -4.33
CA ALA A 121 12.55 6.46 -3.28
C ALA A 121 13.41 6.08 -2.06
N THR A 122 13.69 7.05 -1.20
CA THR A 122 14.30 6.81 0.10
C THR A 122 13.22 6.75 1.18
N ASN A 123 13.18 5.66 1.94
CA ASN A 123 12.23 5.46 3.02
C ASN A 123 12.67 6.15 4.34
N PRO A 124 11.81 6.21 5.37
CA PRO A 124 12.14 6.83 6.66
C PRO A 124 13.31 6.19 7.43
N PHE A 125 13.68 4.96 7.12
CA PHE A 125 14.87 4.29 7.67
C PHE A 125 16.15 4.55 6.85
N HIS A 126 16.08 5.45 5.87
CA HIS A 126 17.20 5.86 4.99
C HIS A 126 17.66 4.80 3.99
N PHE A 127 16.80 3.82 3.68
CA PHE A 127 17.06 2.82 2.66
C PHE A 127 16.36 3.17 1.35
N VAL A 128 17.01 2.86 0.23
CA VAL A 128 16.37 2.92 -1.08
C VAL A 128 15.30 1.82 -1.18
N GLU A 129 14.06 2.22 -1.40
CA GLU A 129 12.91 1.36 -1.64
C GLU A 129 12.51 1.33 -3.13
N GLY A 130 11.74 0.31 -3.50
CA GLY A 130 11.25 0.08 -4.86
C GLY A 130 11.84 -1.17 -5.52
N PHE A 131 13.02 -1.64 -5.08
CA PHE A 131 13.57 -2.92 -5.54
C PHE A 131 12.60 -4.08 -5.30
N GLY A 132 12.42 -4.94 -6.31
CA GLY A 132 11.49 -6.07 -6.26
C GLY A 132 10.05 -5.74 -6.68
N ASN A 133 9.72 -4.46 -6.93
CA ASN A 133 8.55 -4.16 -7.75
C ASN A 133 8.78 -4.60 -9.20
N PRO A 134 7.70 -4.89 -9.94
CA PRO A 134 7.77 -5.13 -11.37
C PRO A 134 8.60 -4.10 -12.12
N GLU A 135 9.24 -4.55 -13.19
CA GLU A 135 10.07 -3.69 -14.05
C GLU A 135 9.30 -3.14 -15.24
N THR A 136 8.23 -3.83 -15.63
CA THR A 136 7.41 -3.48 -16.79
C THR A 136 5.98 -3.17 -16.38
N GLU A 137 5.30 -2.36 -17.19
CA GLU A 137 3.85 -2.13 -17.05
C GLU A 137 3.07 -3.43 -17.20
N ARG A 138 3.50 -4.32 -18.10
CA ARG A 138 2.85 -5.62 -18.31
C ARG A 138 2.91 -6.49 -17.06
N GLU A 139 4.09 -6.60 -16.45
CA GLU A 139 4.25 -7.37 -15.22
C GLU A 139 3.49 -6.72 -14.04
N SER A 140 3.44 -5.38 -14.00
CA SER A 140 2.60 -4.67 -13.03
C SER A 140 1.12 -5.03 -13.21
N TYR A 141 0.63 -5.03 -14.45
CA TYR A 141 -0.73 -5.41 -14.81
C TYR A 141 -1.03 -6.85 -14.41
N ASP A 142 -0.16 -7.79 -14.78
CA ASP A 142 -0.33 -9.23 -14.51
C ASP A 142 -0.34 -9.54 -13.00
N ARG A 143 0.35 -8.75 -12.17
CA ARG A 143 0.33 -8.91 -10.71
C ARG A 143 -0.83 -8.18 -10.03
N ALA A 144 -1.27 -7.05 -10.56
CA ALA A 144 -2.19 -6.14 -9.86
C ALA A 144 -3.65 -6.23 -10.31
N ILE A 145 -3.92 -6.50 -11.59
CA ILE A 145 -5.25 -6.31 -12.17
C ILE A 145 -6.00 -7.61 -12.25
N VAL A 146 -7.19 -7.69 -11.64
CA VAL A 146 -8.09 -8.85 -11.69
C VAL A 146 -8.47 -9.15 -13.14
N SER A 147 -8.42 -10.42 -13.54
CA SER A 147 -8.97 -10.86 -14.84
C SER A 147 -10.17 -11.78 -14.70
N ASP A 148 -10.81 -12.04 -15.83
CA ASP A 148 -11.85 -13.04 -16.03
C ASP A 148 -11.57 -14.44 -15.43
N ALA A 149 -10.30 -14.85 -15.39
CA ALA A 149 -9.87 -16.14 -14.85
C ALA A 149 -9.86 -16.23 -13.31
N ASP A 150 -10.07 -15.11 -12.60
CA ASP A 150 -9.96 -15.07 -11.13
C ASP A 150 -11.27 -15.44 -10.39
N ASP A 151 -12.34 -15.81 -11.10
CA ASP A 151 -13.66 -16.13 -10.49
C ASP A 151 -14.23 -15.00 -9.62
N GLU A 152 -14.01 -13.76 -10.07
CA GLU A 152 -14.52 -12.54 -9.43
C GLU A 152 -15.88 -12.12 -10.03
N PRO A 153 -16.68 -11.31 -9.31
CA PRO A 153 -17.87 -10.70 -9.89
C PRO A 153 -17.54 -9.99 -11.21
N PRO A 154 -18.37 -10.12 -12.26
CA PRO A 154 -18.03 -9.57 -13.58
C PRO A 154 -17.68 -8.07 -13.58
N TRP A 155 -18.29 -7.28 -12.70
CA TRP A 155 -18.00 -5.84 -12.57
C TRP A 155 -16.60 -5.55 -12.01
N ALA A 156 -16.00 -6.49 -11.28
CA ALA A 156 -14.71 -6.33 -10.62
C ALA A 156 -13.53 -6.63 -11.57
N VAL A 157 -13.77 -7.27 -12.72
CA VAL A 157 -12.74 -7.53 -13.73
C VAL A 157 -12.14 -6.20 -14.21
N GLY A 158 -10.81 -6.11 -14.24
CA GLY A 158 -10.08 -4.87 -14.52
C GLY A 158 -9.84 -3.98 -13.29
N GLY A 159 -10.37 -4.34 -12.12
CA GLY A 159 -10.07 -3.73 -10.83
C GLY A 159 -8.81 -4.31 -10.16
N SER A 160 -8.57 -3.92 -8.91
CA SER A 160 -7.41 -4.37 -8.13
C SER A 160 -7.68 -4.33 -6.62
N TYR A 161 -7.12 -5.28 -5.87
CA TYR A 161 -7.12 -5.22 -4.41
C TYR A 161 -6.01 -4.32 -3.90
N GLN A 162 -6.38 -3.24 -3.21
CA GLN A 162 -5.47 -2.34 -2.53
C GLN A 162 -5.40 -2.68 -1.05
N VAL A 163 -4.19 -2.94 -0.56
CA VAL A 163 -3.91 -3.02 0.88
C VAL A 163 -3.20 -1.76 1.31
N VAL A 164 -3.66 -1.15 2.39
CA VAL A 164 -3.03 -0.01 3.05
C VAL A 164 -2.68 -0.39 4.49
N ARG A 165 -1.46 -0.08 4.92
CA ARG A 165 -0.99 -0.27 6.30
C ARG A 165 -0.31 1.00 6.76
N ILE A 166 -0.78 1.57 7.87
CA ILE A 166 -0.17 2.74 8.51
C ILE A 166 0.82 2.22 9.54
N ILE A 167 2.10 2.23 9.19
CA ILE A 167 3.16 1.62 9.96
C ILE A 167 3.98 2.73 10.62
N ARG A 168 3.89 2.86 11.94
CA ARG A 168 4.79 3.70 12.73
C ARG A 168 6.17 3.06 12.75
N MET A 169 7.19 3.87 12.57
CA MET A 169 8.58 3.43 12.51
C MET A 169 9.36 4.09 13.64
N ALA A 170 10.05 3.30 14.46
CA ALA A 170 10.85 3.79 15.58
C ALA A 170 12.18 4.37 15.10
N THR A 171 12.13 5.49 14.38
CA THR A 171 13.29 6.10 13.70
C THR A 171 14.41 6.49 14.66
N GLU A 172 14.09 6.95 15.85
CA GLU A 172 15.07 7.37 16.86
C GLU A 172 15.81 6.18 17.48
N LEU A 173 15.16 5.02 17.56
CA LEU A 173 15.81 3.77 17.97
C LEU A 173 16.66 3.22 16.83
N TRP A 174 16.11 3.21 15.62
CA TRP A 174 16.81 2.79 14.41
C TRP A 174 18.12 3.53 14.20
N ASP A 175 18.12 4.86 14.35
CA ASP A 175 19.29 5.71 14.13
C ASP A 175 20.41 5.52 15.16
N ARG A 176 20.15 4.83 16.27
CA ARG A 176 21.19 4.46 17.26
C ARG A 176 21.96 3.21 16.87
N ASP A 177 21.38 2.36 16.02
CA ASP A 177 22.07 1.17 15.54
C ASP A 177 23.13 1.52 14.51
N SER A 178 24.18 0.70 14.46
CA SER A 178 25.20 0.84 13.43
C SER A 178 24.60 0.62 12.04
N VAL A 179 25.14 1.30 11.02
CA VAL A 179 24.73 1.09 9.62
C VAL A 179 24.83 -0.38 9.23
N ALA A 180 25.87 -1.09 9.68
CA ALA A 180 26.05 -2.51 9.39
C ALA A 180 24.90 -3.37 9.96
N GLU A 181 24.40 -3.03 11.16
CA GLU A 181 23.28 -3.73 11.76
C GLU A 181 21.97 -3.45 11.02
N GLN A 182 21.71 -2.18 10.70
CA GLN A 182 20.56 -1.80 9.88
C GLN A 182 20.55 -2.53 8.52
N GLU A 183 21.71 -2.59 7.86
CA GLU A 183 21.87 -3.29 6.58
C GLU A 183 21.63 -4.80 6.71
N ARG A 184 22.02 -5.42 7.84
CA ARG A 184 21.73 -6.83 8.16
C ARG A 184 20.23 -7.06 8.36
N ILE A 185 19.57 -6.19 9.13
CA ILE A 185 18.12 -6.25 9.38
C ILE A 185 17.34 -6.15 8.07
N ILE A 186 17.72 -5.20 7.19
CA ILE A 186 17.07 -5.05 5.89
C ILE A 186 17.45 -6.19 4.94
N GLY A 187 18.70 -6.64 4.96
CA GLY A 187 19.27 -7.60 4.00
C GLY A 187 19.79 -6.95 2.70
N ARG A 188 20.01 -5.63 2.71
CA ARG A 188 20.63 -4.86 1.62
C ARG A 188 21.49 -3.74 2.19
N LYS A 189 22.39 -3.21 1.36
CA LYS A 189 23.06 -1.94 1.61
C LYS A 189 22.05 -0.78 1.56
N ARG A 190 22.33 0.33 2.26
CA ARG A 190 21.45 1.53 2.25
C ARG A 190 21.15 2.04 0.83
N ASP A 191 22.14 1.98 -0.05
CA ASP A 191 22.04 2.38 -1.47
C ASP A 191 21.34 1.34 -2.37
N GLY A 192 20.91 0.22 -1.79
CA GLY A 192 20.20 -0.84 -2.47
C GLY A 192 21.08 -1.97 -3.01
N ARG A 193 22.41 -1.94 -2.94
CA ARG A 193 23.22 -3.12 -3.33
C ARG A 193 22.96 -4.32 -2.42
N TRP A 194 23.26 -5.51 -2.90
CA TRP A 194 23.20 -6.71 -2.06
C TRP A 194 24.36 -6.78 -1.06
N LEU A 195 24.14 -7.46 0.06
CA LEU A 195 25.15 -7.61 1.11
C LEU A 195 26.34 -8.46 0.67
N ASP A 196 26.14 -9.36 -0.30
CA ASP A 196 27.19 -10.18 -0.93
C ASP A 196 27.99 -9.43 -2.00
N GLY A 197 27.67 -8.16 -2.24
CA GLY A 197 28.33 -7.30 -3.23
C GLY A 197 27.71 -7.37 -4.62
N ALA A 198 26.69 -8.21 -4.86
CA ALA A 198 26.01 -8.24 -6.15
C ALA A 198 25.32 -6.90 -6.47
N PRO A 199 25.25 -6.52 -7.77
CA PRO A 199 24.52 -5.34 -8.21
C PRO A 199 23.05 -5.34 -7.77
N ARG A 200 22.50 -4.16 -7.51
CA ARG A 200 21.15 -3.96 -6.96
C ARG A 200 20.02 -4.53 -7.82
N ASP A 201 20.24 -4.61 -9.13
CA ASP A 201 19.36 -5.09 -10.21
C ASP A 201 19.50 -6.59 -10.48
N GLU A 202 20.53 -7.25 -9.95
CA GLU A 202 20.66 -8.69 -10.05
C GLU A 202 19.82 -9.41 -8.97
N PRO A 203 19.36 -10.64 -9.22
CA PRO A 203 18.76 -11.46 -8.16
C PRO A 203 19.82 -11.93 -7.16
N PRO A 204 19.51 -11.99 -5.85
CA PRO A 204 20.45 -12.52 -4.88
C PRO A 204 20.51 -14.04 -5.02
N ASN A 205 21.66 -14.65 -4.78
CA ASN A 205 21.73 -16.11 -4.71
C ASN A 205 21.63 -16.61 -3.27
N PHE A 206 20.44 -16.54 -2.68
CA PHE A 206 20.22 -17.04 -1.31
C PHE A 206 20.50 -18.54 -1.14
N ALA A 207 20.42 -19.32 -2.23
CA ALA A 207 20.76 -20.75 -2.21
C ALA A 207 22.27 -20.98 -1.99
N ALA A 208 23.13 -20.04 -2.38
CA ALA A 208 24.57 -20.07 -2.09
C ALA A 208 24.91 -19.63 -0.66
N ASP A 209 23.96 -19.05 0.08
CA ASP A 209 24.10 -18.67 1.49
C ASP A 209 23.00 -19.32 2.36
N PRO A 210 22.94 -20.67 2.44
CA PRO A 210 21.82 -21.37 3.07
C PRO A 210 21.78 -21.18 4.59
N GLN A 211 22.89 -20.81 5.23
CA GLN A 211 22.94 -20.49 6.67
C GLN A 211 22.75 -19.00 6.97
N GLY A 212 22.58 -18.14 5.96
CA GLY A 212 22.38 -16.69 6.16
C GLY A 212 23.58 -15.97 6.78
N ARG A 213 24.80 -16.39 6.41
CA ARG A 213 26.04 -15.78 6.91
C ARG A 213 26.23 -14.37 6.35
N VAL A 214 25.83 -14.14 5.10
CA VAL A 214 25.97 -12.86 4.42
C VAL A 214 24.66 -12.08 4.47
N THR A 215 23.56 -12.70 4.04
CA THR A 215 22.22 -12.12 4.16
C THR A 215 21.44 -12.89 5.22
N PRO A 216 21.21 -12.33 6.42
CA PRO A 216 20.57 -13.04 7.52
C PRO A 216 19.24 -13.70 7.13
N LEU A 217 18.97 -14.88 7.68
CA LEU A 217 17.75 -15.66 7.39
C LEU A 217 16.46 -14.91 7.76
N ASP A 218 16.55 -14.06 8.76
CA ASP A 218 15.49 -13.22 9.31
C ASP A 218 15.47 -11.78 8.75
N SER A 219 16.33 -11.49 7.76
CA SER A 219 16.36 -10.18 7.11
C SER A 219 15.12 -9.93 6.26
N HIS A 220 14.66 -8.67 6.25
CA HIS A 220 13.39 -8.28 5.64
C HIS A 220 13.27 -8.72 4.16
N VAL A 221 14.26 -8.39 3.32
CA VAL A 221 14.19 -8.71 1.89
C VAL A 221 14.24 -10.21 1.60
N ARG A 222 14.93 -10.99 2.44
CA ARG A 222 15.06 -12.44 2.28
C ARG A 222 13.76 -13.14 2.64
N LEU A 223 13.10 -12.72 3.71
CA LEU A 223 11.78 -13.23 4.10
C LEU A 223 10.67 -12.77 3.13
N ALA A 224 10.69 -11.51 2.70
CA ALA A 224 9.69 -10.96 1.79
C ALA A 224 9.71 -11.62 0.40
N ALA A 225 10.90 -11.93 -0.11
CA ALA A 225 11.11 -12.49 -1.45
C ALA A 225 12.28 -13.51 -1.48
N PRO A 226 12.12 -14.69 -0.87
CA PRO A 226 13.14 -15.73 -0.76
C PRO A 226 13.48 -16.39 -2.09
N ASP A 227 12.59 -16.34 -3.09
CA ASP A 227 12.84 -16.79 -4.46
C ASP A 227 12.38 -15.72 -5.45
N ARG A 228 13.32 -15.11 -6.17
CA ARG A 228 12.99 -14.10 -7.17
C ARG A 228 12.44 -14.66 -8.48
N ARG A 229 12.55 -15.96 -8.72
CA ARG A 229 11.86 -16.62 -9.85
C ARG A 229 10.35 -16.72 -9.61
N ASN A 230 9.93 -16.61 -8.35
CA ASN A 230 8.55 -16.51 -7.94
C ASN A 230 8.35 -15.26 -7.06
N PRO A 231 8.48 -14.06 -7.65
CA PRO A 231 8.44 -12.82 -6.90
C PRO A 231 7.06 -12.61 -6.27
N PRO A 232 6.97 -11.83 -5.18
CA PRO A 232 5.68 -11.48 -4.58
C PRO A 232 4.68 -10.95 -5.61
N LYS A 233 3.45 -11.45 -5.57
CA LYS A 233 2.34 -11.06 -6.46
C LYS A 233 1.72 -9.71 -6.05
N ILE A 234 2.56 -8.74 -5.72
CA ILE A 234 2.17 -7.40 -5.29
C ILE A 234 2.93 -6.35 -6.08
N VAL A 235 2.31 -5.19 -6.25
CA VAL A 235 2.93 -3.97 -6.75
C VAL A 235 2.87 -2.93 -5.64
N ARG A 236 4.02 -2.54 -5.07
CA ARG A 236 4.07 -1.60 -3.95
C ARG A 236 4.14 -0.16 -4.45
N ARG A 237 3.44 0.72 -3.75
CA ARG A 237 3.43 2.18 -3.97
C ARG A 237 3.31 2.88 -2.61
N SER A 238 4.34 2.76 -1.80
CA SER A 238 4.35 3.25 -0.42
C SER A 238 4.77 4.72 -0.30
N TYR A 239 4.49 5.37 0.82
CA TYR A 239 4.83 6.78 1.05
C TYR A 239 5.30 6.97 2.50
N GLY A 240 6.42 7.65 2.71
CA GLY A 240 6.83 8.06 4.05
C GLY A 240 5.87 9.14 4.58
N TYR A 241 5.58 9.12 5.88
CA TYR A 241 4.78 10.15 6.52
C TYR A 241 5.47 10.68 7.78
N SER A 242 5.12 11.92 8.15
CA SER A 242 5.50 12.55 9.41
C SER A 242 4.29 13.30 9.95
N ARG A 243 3.91 13.02 11.20
CA ARG A 243 2.86 13.72 11.96
C ARG A 243 3.52 14.34 13.20
N GLY A 244 3.68 15.66 13.19
CA GLY A 244 4.44 16.35 14.22
C GLY A 244 5.91 15.90 14.27
N ALA A 245 6.55 16.12 15.41
CA ALA A 245 7.96 15.82 15.61
C ALA A 245 8.24 14.33 15.90
N ASP A 246 7.30 13.64 16.56
CA ASP A 246 7.54 12.35 17.22
C ASP A 246 6.87 11.16 16.53
N GLU A 247 6.09 11.37 15.47
CA GLU A 247 5.46 10.29 14.73
C GLU A 247 5.91 10.29 13.27
N LYS A 248 6.78 9.33 12.94
CA LYS A 248 7.21 9.06 11.57
C LYS A 248 6.90 7.62 11.22
N GLY A 249 6.68 7.38 9.94
CA GLY A 249 6.35 6.04 9.49
C GLY A 249 6.18 5.90 8.00
N MET A 250 5.62 4.77 7.62
CA MET A 250 5.32 4.40 6.25
C MET A 250 3.82 4.17 6.09
N ILE A 251 3.24 4.83 5.10
CA ILE A 251 1.97 4.42 4.49
C ILE A 251 2.34 3.34 3.48
N PHE A 252 2.38 2.09 3.93
CA PHE A 252 2.58 0.99 3.02
C PHE A 252 1.30 0.82 2.20
N SER A 253 1.43 0.85 0.87
CA SER A 253 0.32 0.54 -0.03
C SER A 253 0.76 -0.41 -1.12
N CYS A 254 -0.03 -1.44 -1.39
CA CYS A 254 0.22 -2.33 -2.51
C CYS A 254 -1.07 -2.73 -3.23
N PHE A 255 -0.91 -3.06 -4.50
CA PHE A 255 -1.96 -3.50 -5.42
C PHE A 255 -1.69 -4.94 -5.84
N GLN A 256 -2.74 -5.74 -5.94
CA GLN A 256 -2.65 -7.17 -6.28
C GLN A 256 -3.98 -7.70 -6.81
N ARG A 257 -3.93 -8.88 -7.44
CA ARG A 257 -5.12 -9.63 -7.88
C ARG A 257 -5.81 -10.39 -6.76
N ASP A 258 -5.05 -10.88 -5.79
CA ASP A 258 -5.54 -11.65 -4.66
C ASP A 258 -4.70 -11.29 -3.42
N PRO A 259 -5.28 -10.65 -2.38
CA PRO A 259 -4.54 -10.27 -1.18
C PRO A 259 -3.99 -11.47 -0.41
N VAL A 260 -4.64 -12.64 -0.49
CA VAL A 260 -4.20 -13.87 0.19
C VAL A 260 -2.89 -14.38 -0.42
N GLN A 261 -2.80 -14.40 -1.75
CA GLN A 261 -1.59 -14.79 -2.48
C GLN A 261 -0.54 -13.67 -2.57
N GLY A 262 -0.96 -12.41 -2.42
CA GLY A 262 -0.12 -11.23 -2.44
C GLY A 262 0.35 -10.83 -1.04
N PHE A 263 -0.23 -9.76 -0.51
CA PHE A 263 0.16 -9.14 0.75
C PHE A 263 0.19 -10.14 1.92
N GLU A 264 -0.85 -10.93 2.12
CA GLU A 264 -0.91 -11.83 3.28
C GLU A 264 0.18 -12.90 3.23
N ALA A 265 0.47 -13.47 2.05
CA ALA A 265 1.55 -14.43 1.88
C ALA A 265 2.92 -13.81 2.17
N VAL A 266 3.13 -12.54 1.82
CA VAL A 266 4.34 -11.79 2.20
C VAL A 266 4.36 -11.57 3.72
N GLN A 267 3.29 -11.02 4.30
CA GLN A 267 3.21 -10.69 5.72
C GLN A 267 3.37 -11.93 6.62
N LYS A 268 2.84 -13.09 6.20
CA LYS A 268 3.04 -14.37 6.89
C LYS A 268 4.50 -14.82 6.89
N ARG A 269 5.25 -14.57 5.80
CA ARG A 269 6.69 -14.87 5.74
C ARG A 269 7.53 -13.91 6.57
N LEU A 270 7.08 -12.66 6.71
CA LEU A 270 7.72 -11.65 7.55
C LEU A 270 7.51 -11.89 9.05
N ALA A 271 6.72 -12.89 9.45
CA ALA A 271 6.57 -13.25 10.85
C ALA A 271 7.93 -13.62 11.46
N GLY A 272 8.35 -12.86 12.48
CA GLY A 272 9.63 -13.07 13.17
C GLY A 272 10.84 -12.37 12.52
N GLU A 273 10.63 -11.48 11.54
CA GLU A 273 11.72 -10.69 10.98
C GLU A 273 12.40 -9.80 12.03
N SER A 274 13.70 -9.51 11.88
CA SER A 274 14.43 -8.66 12.83
C SER A 274 13.89 -7.22 12.83
N MET A 275 13.37 -6.75 11.69
CA MET A 275 12.84 -5.39 11.53
C MET A 275 11.58 -5.15 12.38
N ALA A 276 10.87 -6.20 12.79
CA ALA A 276 9.61 -6.09 13.54
C ALA A 276 9.76 -5.27 14.83
N SER A 277 10.93 -5.29 15.47
CA SER A 277 11.21 -4.51 16.69
C SER A 277 11.13 -2.99 16.50
N TYR A 278 11.17 -2.50 15.26
CA TYR A 278 11.13 -1.08 14.92
C TYR A 278 9.81 -0.65 14.29
N LEU A 279 8.84 -1.56 14.17
CA LEU A 279 7.59 -1.32 13.45
C LEU A 279 6.40 -1.53 14.36
N LEU A 280 5.39 -0.67 14.19
CA LEU A 280 4.09 -0.86 14.80
C LEU A 280 3.01 -0.48 13.79
N THR A 281 2.23 -1.45 13.33
CA THR A 281 1.10 -1.10 12.46
C THR A 281 -0.08 -0.64 13.30
N VAL A 282 -0.58 0.57 13.03
CA VAL A 282 -1.64 1.21 13.82
C VAL A 282 -2.95 1.40 13.06
N GLY A 283 -2.96 1.18 11.74
CA GLY A 283 -4.17 1.38 10.95
C GLY A 283 -4.02 0.97 9.49
N GLY A 284 -4.97 1.41 8.66
CA GLY A 284 -5.07 1.09 7.24
C GLY A 284 -6.33 0.28 6.91
N GLY A 285 -6.27 -0.58 5.90
CA GLY A 285 -7.42 -1.37 5.48
C GLY A 285 -7.21 -2.12 4.19
N TYR A 286 -8.15 -3.01 3.89
CA TYR A 286 -8.26 -3.72 2.62
C TYR A 286 -9.40 -3.08 1.83
N PHE A 287 -9.10 -2.70 0.59
CA PHE A 287 -10.01 -2.01 -0.30
C PHE A 287 -9.95 -2.64 -1.69
N PHE A 288 -11.00 -2.43 -2.47
CA PHE A 288 -11.06 -2.84 -3.86
C PHE A 288 -11.15 -1.63 -4.79
N VAL A 289 -10.13 -1.41 -5.59
CA VAL A 289 -10.11 -0.38 -6.64
C VAL A 289 -10.95 -0.91 -7.81
N PRO A 290 -12.08 -0.27 -8.15
CA PRO A 290 -12.90 -0.69 -9.26
C PRO A 290 -12.18 -0.47 -10.61
N PRO A 291 -12.66 -1.11 -11.70
CA PRO A 291 -12.16 -0.78 -13.03
C PRO A 291 -12.44 0.69 -13.39
N ARG A 292 -11.75 1.17 -14.43
CA ARG A 292 -11.93 2.55 -14.91
C ARG A 292 -13.36 2.82 -15.36
N GLY A 293 -13.78 4.09 -15.24
CA GLY A 293 -15.15 4.52 -15.51
C GLY A 293 -16.03 4.38 -14.26
N ASP A 294 -17.33 4.53 -14.44
CA ASP A 294 -18.34 4.54 -13.38
C ASP A 294 -19.38 3.41 -13.52
N GLU A 295 -19.31 2.59 -14.58
CA GLU A 295 -20.29 1.52 -14.86
C GLU A 295 -20.42 0.50 -13.72
N TRP A 296 -19.34 0.26 -12.98
CA TRP A 296 -19.31 -0.63 -11.82
C TRP A 296 -20.26 -0.18 -10.70
N THR A 297 -20.60 1.11 -10.61
CA THR A 297 -21.55 1.62 -9.61
C THR A 297 -22.94 1.00 -9.79
N GLY A 298 -23.32 0.63 -11.02
CA GLY A 298 -24.56 -0.08 -11.31
C GLY A 298 -24.64 -1.46 -10.68
N ALA A 299 -23.50 -2.17 -10.60
CA ALA A 299 -23.43 -3.53 -10.05
C ALA A 299 -23.50 -3.59 -8.51
N LEU A 300 -23.33 -2.46 -7.83
CA LEU A 300 -23.43 -2.34 -6.37
C LEU A 300 -24.87 -2.11 -5.88
N SER A 301 -25.85 -2.18 -6.78
CA SER A 301 -27.23 -1.74 -6.56
C SER A 301 -28.21 -2.86 -6.18
N GLY A 302 -27.71 -4.01 -5.73
CA GLY A 302 -28.50 -5.18 -5.32
C GLY A 302 -28.93 -5.13 -3.87
#